data_AF-A0A7V2WRG9-F1
#
_entry.id   AF-A0A7V2WRG9-F1
#
_cell.length_a   1.000
_cell.length_b   1.000
_cell.length_c   1.000
_cell.angle_alpha   90.00
_cell.angle_beta   90.00
_cell.angle_gamma   90.00
#
_symmetry.space_group_name_H-M   'P 1'
#
loop_
_entity.id
_entity.type
_entity.pdbx_description
1 polymer ?
#
loop_
_entity_poly.entity_id
_entity_poly.type
_entity_poly.pdbx_seq_one_letter_code
_entity_poly.pdbx_strand_id
1 'polypeptide(L)'
;PELKREPGGLNQLIKEAVDLYFISHAGINFHLDLIEPEPIMYIDKVRFSQLLTNLIKNSSESISENDLEICIETSISKNVDNNLIIKFSDNGHGFKEQILEHLFEPYETTKITGSGLGLAIVKKIVEEHGGNIKAYNHSGGAMIEINLPIYQK
;
A
#
# COMPACT_ATOMS: atom_id res chain seq x y z
N PRO A 1 11.80 -0.28 -17.89
CA PRO A 1 10.61 0.01 -18.71
C PRO A 1 10.07 1.39 -18.36
N GLU A 2 9.65 2.16 -19.36
CA GLU A 2 9.00 3.45 -19.19
C GLU A 2 7.60 3.26 -18.57
N LEU A 3 7.17 4.17 -17.69
CA LEU A 3 5.85 4.11 -17.04
C LEU A 3 4.74 4.31 -18.07
N LYS A 4 3.75 3.43 -18.07
CA LYS A 4 2.56 3.55 -18.90
C LYS A 4 1.41 4.12 -18.08
N ARG A 5 1.40 5.44 -17.89
CA ARG A 5 0.39 6.11 -17.07
C ARG A 5 -0.93 6.26 -17.85
N GLU A 6 -2.01 5.79 -17.26
CA GLU A 6 -3.37 5.90 -17.77
C GLU A 6 -4.25 6.67 -16.77
N PRO A 7 -5.29 7.38 -17.23
CA PRO A 7 -6.18 8.10 -16.34
C PRO A 7 -7.05 7.15 -15.48
N GLY A 8 -7.12 7.48 -14.20
CA GLY A 8 -8.06 6.95 -13.20
C GLY A 8 -7.91 5.48 -12.83
N GLY A 9 -8.90 5.01 -12.07
CA GLY A 9 -9.10 3.59 -11.77
C GLY A 9 -8.40 3.10 -10.52
N LEU A 10 -7.93 4.00 -9.63
CA LEU A 10 -7.31 3.57 -8.38
C LEU A 10 -8.31 2.86 -7.49
N ASN A 11 -9.53 3.39 -7.31
CA ASN A 11 -10.53 2.75 -6.47
C ASN A 11 -10.89 1.36 -7.03
N GLN A 12 -10.95 1.23 -8.35
CA GLN A 12 -11.19 -0.04 -9.03
C GLN A 12 -10.03 -1.02 -8.85
N LEU A 13 -8.77 -0.56 -9.00
CA LEU A 13 -7.59 -1.41 -8.78
C LEU A 13 -7.47 -1.90 -7.33
N ILE A 14 -7.81 -1.05 -6.35
CA ILE A 14 -7.85 -1.44 -4.93
C ILE A 14 -8.87 -2.56 -4.74
N LYS A 15 -10.10 -2.40 -5.27
CA LYS A 15 -11.16 -3.41 -5.19
C LYS A 15 -10.74 -4.73 -5.85
N GLU A 16 -10.17 -4.68 -7.06
CA GLU A 16 -9.68 -5.88 -7.76
C GLU A 16 -8.57 -6.62 -7.00
N ALA A 17 -7.64 -5.88 -6.40
CA ALA A 17 -6.58 -6.47 -5.58
C ALA A 17 -7.15 -7.15 -4.33
N VAL A 18 -8.13 -6.51 -3.67
CA VAL A 18 -8.83 -7.06 -2.50
C VAL A 18 -9.59 -8.33 -2.86
N ASP A 19 -10.39 -8.30 -3.94
CA ASP A 19 -11.18 -9.45 -4.38
C ASP A 19 -10.32 -10.68 -4.66
N LEU A 20 -9.16 -10.49 -5.30
CA LEU A 20 -8.20 -11.56 -5.58
C LEU A 20 -7.70 -12.25 -4.29
N TYR A 21 -7.44 -11.47 -3.25
CA TYR A 21 -6.95 -12.00 -1.96
C TYR A 21 -8.07 -12.57 -1.10
N PHE A 22 -9.26 -11.96 -1.12
CA PHE A 22 -10.43 -12.47 -0.43
C PHE A 22 -10.80 -13.89 -0.91
N ILE A 23 -10.69 -14.17 -2.22
CA ILE A 23 -10.96 -15.50 -2.78
C ILE A 23 -9.91 -16.54 -2.37
N SER A 24 -8.65 -16.13 -2.20
CA SER A 24 -7.51 -17.04 -1.99
C SER A 24 -7.11 -17.25 -0.53
N HIS A 25 -7.53 -16.37 0.39
CA HIS A 25 -7.13 -16.39 1.79
C HIS A 25 -8.35 -16.20 2.70
N ALA A 26 -9.06 -17.31 3.00
CA ALA A 26 -10.11 -17.31 4.01
C ALA A 26 -9.50 -16.99 5.38
N GLY A 27 -9.81 -15.81 5.94
CA GLY A 27 -9.27 -15.33 7.22
C GLY A 27 -8.78 -13.88 7.23
N ILE A 28 -8.84 -13.18 6.09
CA ILE A 28 -8.53 -11.74 6.00
C ILE A 28 -9.82 -10.95 5.80
N ASN A 29 -10.08 -10.00 6.70
CA ASN A 29 -11.18 -9.05 6.61
C ASN A 29 -10.64 -7.73 6.03
N PHE A 30 -11.25 -7.26 4.94
CA PHE A 30 -10.87 -6.00 4.30
C PHE A 30 -11.91 -4.91 4.58
N HIS A 31 -11.44 -3.74 5.00
CA HIS A 31 -12.23 -2.54 5.18
C HIS A 31 -11.75 -1.46 4.21
N LEU A 32 -12.65 -0.93 3.38
CA LEU A 32 -12.33 0.07 2.36
C LEU A 32 -13.09 1.37 2.66
N ASP A 33 -12.35 2.45 2.87
CA ASP A 33 -12.89 3.82 2.93
C ASP A 33 -12.24 4.65 1.82
N LEU A 34 -12.84 4.56 0.62
CA LEU A 34 -12.26 5.14 -0.58
C LEU A 34 -12.96 6.46 -0.91
N ILE A 35 -12.17 7.50 -1.19
CA ILE A 35 -12.71 8.81 -1.54
C ILE A 35 -13.59 8.76 -2.79
N GLU A 36 -14.74 9.44 -2.70
CA GLU A 36 -15.66 9.66 -3.82
C GLU A 36 -16.10 11.15 -3.89
N PRO A 37 -16.11 11.77 -5.09
CA PRO A 37 -15.64 11.22 -6.36
C PRO A 37 -14.11 11.03 -6.38
N GLU A 38 -13.65 9.96 -7.02
CA GLU A 38 -12.21 9.69 -7.19
C GLU A 38 -11.55 10.82 -7.99
N PRO A 39 -10.43 11.39 -7.54
CA PRO A 39 -9.70 12.39 -8.31
C PRO A 39 -9.11 11.77 -9.59
N ILE A 40 -9.05 12.55 -10.67
CA ILE A 40 -8.39 12.12 -11.90
C ILE A 40 -6.88 12.06 -11.64
N MET A 41 -6.32 10.85 -11.66
CA MET A 41 -4.89 10.62 -11.54
C MET A 41 -4.35 9.85 -12.74
N TYR A 42 -3.08 10.03 -13.07
CA TYR A 42 -2.41 9.27 -14.12
C TYR A 42 -1.47 8.25 -13.49
N ILE A 43 -1.86 6.97 -13.50
CA ILE A 43 -1.14 5.89 -12.84
C ILE A 43 -0.79 4.77 -13.81
N ASP A 44 0.35 4.11 -13.60
CA ASP A 44 0.66 2.85 -14.27
C ASP A 44 -0.05 1.71 -13.53
N LYS A 45 -1.15 1.23 -14.11
CA LYS A 45 -2.04 0.26 -13.46
C LYS A 45 -1.33 -1.04 -13.11
N VAL A 46 -0.43 -1.52 -13.98
CA VAL A 46 0.31 -2.77 -13.74
C VAL A 46 1.25 -2.62 -12.55
N ARG A 47 1.95 -1.48 -12.48
CA ARG A 47 2.80 -1.16 -11.32
C ARG A 47 1.98 -0.97 -10.06
N PHE A 48 0.84 -0.29 -10.12
CA PHE A 48 -0.03 -0.12 -8.95
C PHE A 48 -0.60 -1.44 -8.43
N SER A 49 -1.02 -2.35 -9.31
CA SER A 49 -1.39 -3.71 -8.90
C SER A 49 -0.23 -4.43 -8.21
N GLN A 50 1.01 -4.30 -8.73
CA GLN A 50 2.19 -4.85 -8.07
C GLN A 50 2.44 -4.22 -6.68
N LEU A 51 2.22 -2.92 -6.53
CA LEU A 51 2.31 -2.24 -5.25
C LEU A 51 1.28 -2.80 -4.26
N LEU A 52 0.01 -2.85 -4.65
CA LEU A 52 -1.09 -3.32 -3.79
C LEU A 52 -0.88 -4.77 -3.38
N THR A 53 -0.53 -5.64 -4.32
CA THR A 53 -0.26 -7.06 -4.04
C THR A 53 0.91 -7.26 -3.08
N ASN A 54 1.97 -6.44 -3.16
CA ASN A 54 3.08 -6.50 -2.21
C ASN A 54 2.67 -6.04 -0.80
N LEU A 55 1.83 -5.01 -0.68
CA LEU A 55 1.32 -4.54 0.61
C LEU A 55 0.44 -5.60 1.27
N ILE A 56 -0.57 -6.10 0.55
CA ILE A 56 -1.50 -7.12 1.07
C ILE A 56 -0.75 -8.39 1.46
N LYS A 57 0.19 -8.85 0.62
CA LYS A 57 1.03 -10.00 0.95
C LYS A 57 1.84 -9.78 2.22
N ASN A 58 2.45 -8.61 2.37
CA ASN A 58 3.27 -8.30 3.55
C ASN A 58 2.44 -8.36 4.85
N SER A 59 1.22 -7.83 4.83
CA SER A 59 0.28 -7.90 5.95
C SER A 59 -0.27 -9.31 6.18
N SER A 60 -0.54 -10.09 5.12
CA SER A 60 -0.95 -11.50 5.30
C SER A 60 0.11 -12.38 5.97
N GLU A 61 1.38 -11.99 5.87
CA GLU A 61 2.50 -12.67 6.50
C GLU A 61 2.82 -12.15 7.92
N SER A 62 2.14 -11.10 8.40
CA SER A 62 2.41 -10.47 9.71
C SER A 62 1.60 -11.07 10.86
N ILE A 63 0.83 -12.14 10.63
CA ILE A 63 -0.02 -12.78 11.63
C ILE A 63 0.14 -14.30 11.62
N SER A 64 -0.05 -14.91 12.80
CA SER A 64 -0.09 -16.36 13.03
C SER A 64 -1.50 -16.95 13.24
N GLU A 65 -2.60 -16.19 13.22
CA GLU A 65 -3.98 -16.68 13.47
C GLU A 65 -5.10 -15.94 12.67
N ASN A 66 -6.35 -16.43 12.73
CA ASN A 66 -7.45 -16.26 11.75
C ASN A 66 -8.26 -14.93 11.73
N ASP A 67 -7.74 -13.79 12.22
CA ASP A 67 -8.51 -12.54 12.35
C ASP A 67 -7.75 -11.29 11.84
N LEU A 68 -7.04 -11.42 10.71
CA LEU A 68 -6.32 -10.29 10.12
C LEU A 68 -7.32 -9.27 9.55
N GLU A 69 -7.25 -8.04 10.04
CA GLU A 69 -7.98 -6.91 9.49
C GLU A 69 -7.03 -6.03 8.70
N ILE A 70 -7.40 -5.72 7.46
CA ILE A 70 -6.68 -4.78 6.59
C ILE A 70 -7.62 -3.62 6.24
N CYS A 71 -7.20 -2.41 6.57
CA CYS A 71 -7.93 -1.18 6.26
C CYS A 71 -7.20 -0.39 5.18
N ILE A 72 -7.90 -0.05 4.09
CA ILE A 72 -7.39 0.80 3.01
C ILE A 72 -8.25 2.05 2.93
N GLU A 73 -7.64 3.20 3.18
CA GLU A 73 -8.31 4.49 3.16
C GLU A 73 -7.68 5.41 2.11
N THR A 74 -8.50 6.17 1.37
CA THR A 74 -8.00 7.22 0.47
C THR A 74 -8.61 8.57 0.78
N SER A 75 -7.82 9.63 0.72
CA SER A 75 -8.27 11.01 1.01
C SER A 75 -7.42 12.06 0.30
N ILE A 76 -7.91 13.30 0.15
CA ILE A 76 -7.10 14.41 -0.35
C ILE A 76 -6.45 15.15 0.80
N SER A 77 -5.14 15.37 0.70
CA SER A 77 -4.40 16.25 1.59
C SER A 77 -4.92 17.68 1.47
N LYS A 78 -5.22 18.31 2.61
CA LYS A 78 -5.66 19.73 2.66
C LYS A 78 -4.50 20.73 2.46
N ASN A 79 -3.30 20.26 2.13
CA ASN A 79 -2.13 21.09 1.87
C ASN A 79 -2.16 21.67 0.45
N VAL A 80 -1.28 22.64 0.17
CA VAL A 80 -1.24 23.45 -1.06
C VAL A 80 -1.20 22.61 -2.36
N ASP A 81 -0.60 21.42 -2.31
CA ASP A 81 -0.31 20.62 -3.50
C ASP A 81 -1.41 19.58 -3.86
N ASN A 82 -2.51 19.51 -3.10
CA ASN A 82 -3.62 18.56 -3.32
C ASN A 82 -3.14 17.12 -3.62
N ASN A 83 -2.37 16.53 -2.72
CA ASN A 83 -1.94 15.14 -2.88
C ASN A 83 -3.04 14.15 -2.52
N LEU A 84 -3.11 13.03 -3.24
CA LEU A 84 -3.86 11.87 -2.79
C LEU A 84 -3.05 11.15 -1.70
N ILE A 85 -3.69 10.92 -0.56
CA ILE A 85 -3.17 10.11 0.53
C ILE A 85 -3.84 8.74 0.44
N ILE A 86 -3.05 7.68 0.40
CA ILE A 86 -3.49 6.30 0.54
C ILE A 86 -2.90 5.77 1.84
N LYS A 87 -3.76 5.33 2.76
CA LYS A 87 -3.35 4.67 4.00
C LYS A 87 -3.68 3.20 3.91
N PHE A 88 -2.72 2.37 4.27
CA PHE A 88 -2.85 0.93 4.33
C PHE A 88 -2.45 0.50 5.74
N SER A 89 -3.40 0.00 6.52
CA SER A 89 -3.14 -0.50 7.88
C SER A 89 -3.57 -1.93 8.08
N ASP A 90 -2.90 -2.59 9.00
CA ASP A 90 -3.29 -3.90 9.50
C ASP A 90 -3.22 -3.99 11.02
N ASN A 91 -3.91 -4.99 11.58
CA ASN A 91 -3.88 -5.31 13.01
C ASN A 91 -2.84 -6.40 13.37
N GLY A 92 -1.81 -6.59 12.53
CA GLY A 92 -0.77 -7.61 12.75
C GLY A 92 0.27 -7.22 13.80
N HIS A 93 1.45 -7.86 13.78
CA HIS A 93 2.49 -7.61 14.78
C HIS A 93 3.27 -6.27 14.60
N GLY A 94 2.91 -5.47 13.60
CA GLY A 94 3.62 -4.24 13.24
C GLY A 94 5.05 -4.47 12.74
N PHE A 95 5.86 -3.41 12.69
CA PHE A 95 7.29 -3.45 12.38
C PHE A 95 8.13 -3.46 13.65
N LYS A 96 9.27 -4.16 13.65
CA LYS A 96 10.26 -4.01 14.72
C LYS A 96 10.90 -2.62 14.64
N GLU A 97 11.09 -1.95 15.76
CA GLU A 97 11.65 -0.58 15.78
C GLU A 97 12.99 -0.47 15.03
N GLN A 98 13.84 -1.48 15.19
CA GLN A 98 15.18 -1.54 14.59
C GLN A 98 15.19 -1.56 13.06
N ILE A 99 14.09 -1.96 12.42
CA ILE A 99 14.01 -2.05 10.95
C ILE A 99 13.21 -0.91 10.31
N LEU A 100 12.54 -0.06 11.10
CA LEU A 100 11.69 1.00 10.56
C LEU A 100 12.45 1.96 9.65
N GLU A 101 13.68 2.32 10.02
CA GLU A 101 14.53 3.24 9.24
C GLU A 101 15.01 2.62 7.91
N HIS A 102 15.10 1.29 7.85
CA HIS A 102 15.62 0.54 6.71
C HIS A 102 14.53 -0.26 5.99
N LEU A 103 13.26 -0.06 6.35
CA LEU A 103 12.13 -0.91 5.94
C LEU A 103 11.95 -1.00 4.41
N PHE A 104 12.37 0.06 3.70
CA PHE A 104 12.26 0.14 2.25
C PHE A 104 13.58 -0.14 1.52
N GLU A 105 14.65 -0.47 2.25
CA GLU A 105 15.91 -0.87 1.64
C GLU A 105 15.82 -2.33 1.14
N PRO A 106 16.41 -2.66 -0.02
CA PRO A 106 16.36 -4.02 -0.55
C PRO A 106 16.99 -5.04 0.41
N TYR A 107 16.36 -6.22 0.53
CA TYR A 107 16.84 -7.36 1.33
C TYR A 107 16.79 -7.16 2.85
N GLU A 108 16.35 -6.01 3.33
CA GLU A 108 16.09 -5.77 4.74
C GLU A 108 14.79 -6.48 5.15
N THR A 109 14.93 -7.60 5.86
CA THR A 109 13.79 -8.36 6.39
C THR A 109 14.19 -9.15 7.62
N THR A 110 13.27 -9.26 8.58
CA THR A 110 13.41 -10.17 9.72
C THR A 110 12.65 -11.48 9.53
N LYS A 111 12.01 -11.67 8.38
CA LYS A 111 11.20 -12.86 8.06
C LYS A 111 12.11 -13.96 7.50
N ILE A 112 11.99 -15.17 8.04
CA ILE A 112 12.80 -16.35 7.66
C ILE A 112 12.56 -16.75 6.18
N THR A 113 11.37 -16.48 5.65
CA THR A 113 10.93 -16.92 4.31
C THR A 113 10.65 -15.77 3.34
N GLY A 114 10.87 -14.52 3.75
CA GLY A 114 10.61 -13.34 2.92
C GLY A 114 11.86 -12.92 2.12
N SER A 115 11.69 -12.49 0.87
CA SER A 115 12.80 -11.98 0.05
C SER A 115 13.34 -10.61 0.49
N GLY A 116 12.61 -9.88 1.33
CA GLY A 116 12.93 -8.50 1.73
C GLY A 116 12.82 -7.49 0.58
N LEU A 117 12.19 -7.85 -0.55
CA LEU A 117 12.07 -6.98 -1.72
C LEU A 117 10.72 -6.27 -1.82
N GLY A 118 9.69 -6.75 -1.13
CA GLY A 118 8.30 -6.28 -1.32
C GLY A 118 8.15 -4.78 -1.09
N LEU A 119 8.59 -4.28 0.07
CA LEU A 119 8.49 -2.86 0.41
C LEU A 119 9.46 -1.98 -0.38
N ALA A 120 10.64 -2.48 -0.76
CA ALA A 120 11.53 -1.78 -1.67
C ALA A 120 10.88 -1.56 -3.06
N ILE A 121 10.15 -2.56 -3.57
CA ILE A 121 9.36 -2.43 -4.81
C ILE A 121 8.25 -1.40 -4.64
N VAL A 122 7.52 -1.43 -3.51
CA VAL A 122 6.48 -0.44 -3.19
C VAL A 122 7.06 0.97 -3.22
N LYS A 123 8.15 1.23 -2.49
CA LYS A 123 8.82 2.55 -2.46
C LYS A 123 9.20 3.01 -3.86
N LYS A 124 9.85 2.13 -4.63
CA LYS A 124 10.24 2.45 -6.01
C LYS A 124 9.05 2.84 -6.88
N ILE A 125 7.94 2.11 -6.80
CA ILE A 125 6.73 2.42 -7.58
C ILE A 125 6.16 3.78 -7.16
N VAL A 126 6.11 4.08 -5.86
CA VAL A 126 5.63 5.38 -5.35
C VAL A 126 6.52 6.52 -5.85
N GLU A 127 7.84 6.37 -5.77
CA GLU A 127 8.81 7.36 -6.24
C GLU A 127 8.74 7.56 -7.76
N GLU A 128 8.57 6.48 -8.54
CA GLU A 128 8.34 6.52 -9.98
C GLU A 128 7.06 7.32 -10.34
N HIS A 129 6.08 7.38 -9.43
CA HIS A 129 4.88 8.20 -9.56
C HIS A 129 5.00 9.61 -8.95
N GLY A 130 6.20 10.01 -8.54
CA GLY A 130 6.48 11.33 -7.96
C GLY A 130 5.95 11.51 -6.54
N GLY A 131 5.61 10.41 -5.87
CA GLY A 131 5.08 10.42 -4.52
C GLY A 131 6.15 10.23 -3.44
N ASN A 132 5.69 10.13 -2.20
CA ASN A 132 6.48 9.68 -1.06
C ASN A 132 5.72 8.62 -0.26
N ILE A 133 6.47 7.83 0.50
CA ILE A 133 5.94 6.75 1.33
C ILE A 133 6.53 6.83 2.74
N LYS A 134 5.71 6.50 3.73
CA LYS A 134 6.11 6.35 5.13
C LYS A 134 5.52 5.08 5.70
N ALA A 135 6.20 4.52 6.69
CA ALA A 135 5.70 3.39 7.47
C ALA A 135 5.89 3.68 8.96
N TYR A 136 4.94 3.24 9.77
CA TYR A 136 4.98 3.37 11.23
C TYR A 136 4.09 2.32 11.88
N ASN A 137 4.32 2.04 13.16
CA ASN A 137 3.41 1.21 13.94
C ASN A 137 2.20 2.02 14.37
N HIS A 138 1.01 1.42 14.27
CA HIS A 138 -0.25 2.07 14.65
C HIS A 138 -1.18 1.06 15.32
N SER A 139 -1.67 1.39 16.52
CA SER A 139 -2.68 0.61 17.25
C SER A 139 -2.36 -0.89 17.42
N GLY A 140 -1.07 -1.21 17.59
CA GLY A 140 -0.59 -2.59 17.74
C GLY A 140 -0.15 -3.27 16.43
N GLY A 141 -0.53 -2.73 15.26
CA GLY A 141 -0.14 -3.23 13.96
C GLY A 141 0.69 -2.24 13.12
N ALA A 142 0.67 -2.42 11.80
CA ALA A 142 1.44 -1.62 10.85
C ALA A 142 0.55 -0.63 10.09
N MET A 143 1.13 0.52 9.74
CA MET A 143 0.54 1.51 8.86
C MET A 143 1.56 1.93 7.80
N ILE A 144 1.15 1.92 6.54
CA ILE A 144 1.88 2.46 5.40
C ILE A 144 1.06 3.61 4.82
N GLU A 145 1.66 4.78 4.72
CA GLU A 145 1.06 5.99 4.17
C GLU A 145 1.79 6.38 2.88
N ILE A 146 1.05 6.44 1.79
CA ILE A 146 1.53 6.81 0.45
C ILE A 146 0.91 8.15 0.09
N ASN A 147 1.74 9.12 -0.27
CA ASN A 147 1.32 10.41 -0.78
C ASN A 147 1.68 10.51 -2.25
N LEU A 148 0.69 10.75 -3.11
CA LEU A 148 0.86 10.87 -4.55
C LEU A 148 0.38 12.23 -5.04
N PRO A 149 1.14 12.91 -5.93
CA PRO A 149 0.67 14.12 -6.56
C PRO A 149 -0.54 13.83 -7.46
N ILE A 150 -1.60 14.62 -7.31
CA ILE A 150 -2.69 14.63 -8.28
C ILE A 150 -2.22 15.51 -9.44
N TYR A 151 -1.62 14.89 -10.45
CA TYR A 151 -1.18 15.63 -11.64
C TYR A 151 -2.38 16.24 -12.35
N GLN A 152 -2.56 17.55 -12.17
CA GLN A 152 -3.38 18.36 -13.05
C GLN A 152 -2.56 18.55 -14.34
N LYS A 153 -3.18 18.24 -15.48
CA LYS A 153 -2.61 18.26 -16.84
C LYS A 153 -1.59 19.38 -17.10
#